data_AF-A0A9D7Z3E9-F1
#
_entry.id   AF-A0A9D7Z3E9-F1
#
_cell.length_a   1.000
_cell.length_b   1.000
_cell.length_c   1.000
_cell.angle_alpha   90.00
_cell.angle_beta   90.00
_cell.angle_gamma   90.00
#
_symmetry.space_group_name_H-M   'P 1'
#
loop_
_entity.id
_entity.type
_entity.pdbx_description
1 polymer ?
#
loop_
_entity_poly.entity_id
_entity_poly.type
_entity_poly.pdbx_seq_one_letter_code
_entity_poly.pdbx_strand_id
1 'polypeptide(L)'
;MREKDGDVATVLDGLSCRWEPVPAEHGHIVTLMLRPQDSSPEALAGLITDLDRLLENDFSGAVPGSAPVRRTSLRFRFPPSGLLREARTLGLARGFWRVLSRATFEAMVFLVAVTLRRRVGPLEPERYLDEVVRNTDFRKFDDTLRLVLDLNDLQRGALENYLRKGEADDRLVYGMHVSRSALMTCLVFSIEESRHVHFVDGAGGGFSRAARDFDVRGAAALARRSALPETGKGEPGDSGKAAGRRG
;
A
#
# COMPACT_ATOMS: atom_id res chain seq x y z
N MET A 1 -40.16 10.12 -4.27
CA MET A 1 -39.17 9.29 -4.97
C MET A 1 -38.25 8.75 -3.89
N ARG A 2 -38.47 7.50 -3.45
CA ARG A 2 -37.70 6.84 -2.38
C ARG A 2 -36.51 6.15 -3.05
N GLU A 3 -35.30 6.62 -2.80
CA GLU A 3 -34.09 5.85 -3.08
C GLU A 3 -34.13 4.54 -2.28
N LYS A 4 -33.93 3.43 -3.00
CA LYS A 4 -33.80 2.09 -2.43
C LYS A 4 -32.36 1.92 -1.95
N ASP A 5 -32.18 1.74 -0.64
CA ASP A 5 -30.97 1.19 0.01
C ASP A 5 -30.70 -0.24 -0.48
N GLY A 6 -30.18 -0.37 -1.70
CA GLY A 6 -30.15 -1.64 -2.44
C GLY A 6 -28.80 -2.12 -2.97
N ASP A 7 -27.66 -1.50 -2.63
CA ASP A 7 -26.40 -1.83 -3.33
C ASP A 7 -25.12 -1.85 -2.48
N VAL A 8 -25.21 -1.91 -1.15
CA VAL A 8 -24.02 -2.03 -0.29
C VAL A 8 -23.63 -3.51 -0.06
N ALA A 9 -24.58 -4.43 -0.19
CA ALA A 9 -24.35 -5.86 0.11
C ALA A 9 -23.51 -6.61 -0.95
N THR A 10 -23.43 -6.10 -2.19
CA THR A 10 -22.71 -6.71 -3.32
C THR A 10 -21.23 -6.32 -3.38
N VAL A 11 -20.82 -5.22 -2.75
CA VAL A 11 -19.46 -4.66 -2.85
C VAL A 11 -18.40 -5.52 -2.13
N LEU A 12 -18.81 -6.31 -1.13
CA LEU A 12 -17.89 -7.11 -0.32
C LEU A 12 -17.95 -8.62 -0.59
N ASP A 13 -18.86 -9.06 -1.47
CA ASP A 13 -18.86 -10.45 -1.94
C ASP A 13 -17.59 -10.72 -2.77
N GLY A 14 -16.78 -11.69 -2.33
CA GLY A 14 -15.49 -12.02 -2.95
C GLY A 14 -14.25 -11.65 -2.12
N LEU A 15 -14.42 -10.91 -1.02
CA LEU A 15 -13.34 -10.70 -0.05
C LEU A 15 -13.13 -11.96 0.80
N SER A 16 -12.01 -12.64 0.56
CA SER A 16 -11.59 -13.76 1.39
C SER A 16 -10.08 -13.86 1.37
N CYS A 17 -9.43 -13.80 2.53
CA CYS A 17 -8.01 -14.12 2.65
C CYS A 17 -7.84 -15.32 3.57
N ARG A 18 -7.21 -16.37 3.04
CA ARG A 18 -6.86 -17.60 3.79
C ARG A 18 -5.35 -17.80 3.92
N TRP A 19 -4.58 -16.84 3.43
CA TRP A 19 -3.13 -16.77 3.62
C TRP A 19 -2.82 -16.30 5.04
N GLU A 20 -1.75 -16.82 5.62
CA GLU A 20 -1.22 -16.30 6.88
C GLU A 20 -0.56 -14.93 6.64
N PRO A 21 -0.39 -14.11 7.70
CA PRO A 21 0.42 -12.89 7.61
C PRO A 21 1.77 -13.16 6.97
N VAL A 22 2.13 -12.35 5.99
CA VAL A 22 3.36 -12.49 5.20
C VAL A 22 4.51 -11.96 6.04
N PRO A 23 5.45 -12.79 6.51
CA PRO A 23 6.55 -12.33 7.37
C PRO A 23 7.52 -11.45 6.57
N ALA A 24 8.19 -10.53 7.25
CA ALA A 24 9.33 -9.83 6.67
C ALA A 24 10.48 -10.82 6.40
N GLU A 25 10.92 -10.94 5.15
CA GLU A 25 12.10 -11.70 4.76
C GLU A 25 13.38 -10.89 4.98
N HIS A 26 13.33 -9.57 4.79
CA HIS A 26 14.47 -8.67 5.01
C HIS A 26 14.49 -8.05 6.42
N GLY A 27 13.42 -8.23 7.18
CA GLY A 27 13.35 -7.93 8.61
C GLY A 27 12.30 -6.89 8.98
N HIS A 28 11.98 -5.95 8.07
CA HIS A 28 11.03 -4.87 8.33
C HIS A 28 10.02 -4.72 7.19
N ILE A 29 8.74 -4.90 7.50
CA ILE A 29 7.66 -4.41 6.64
C ILE A 29 7.39 -2.94 6.98
N VAL A 30 7.79 -2.06 6.06
CA VAL A 30 7.61 -0.61 6.15
C VAL A 30 6.38 -0.19 5.35
N THR A 31 5.39 0.37 6.02
CA THR A 31 4.25 1.05 5.40
C THR A 31 4.54 2.54 5.35
N LEU A 32 4.57 3.11 4.15
CA LEU A 32 4.94 4.51 3.90
C LEU A 32 3.80 5.24 3.19
N MET A 33 3.54 6.46 3.65
CA MET A 33 2.80 7.49 2.93
C MET A 33 3.74 8.66 2.69
N LEU A 34 3.84 9.15 1.46
CA LEU A 34 4.76 10.21 1.09
C LEU A 34 4.09 11.15 0.10
N ARG A 35 4.19 12.45 0.33
CA ARG A 35 3.68 13.49 -0.56
C ARG A 35 4.72 14.60 -0.72
N PRO A 36 5.07 15.03 -1.94
CA PRO A 36 5.87 16.23 -2.13
C PRO A 36 5.11 17.47 -1.64
N GLN A 37 5.82 18.48 -1.15
CA GLN A 37 5.19 19.74 -0.76
C GLN A 37 4.72 20.55 -1.96
N ASP A 38 5.43 20.44 -3.07
CA ASP A 38 4.95 20.85 -4.38
C ASP A 38 4.07 19.74 -4.96
N SER A 39 2.78 20.02 -5.19
CA SER A 39 1.84 19.05 -5.75
C SER A 39 2.04 18.77 -7.25
N SER A 40 3.14 19.24 -7.84
CA SER A 40 3.46 18.96 -9.23
C SER A 40 3.75 17.46 -9.46
N PRO A 41 3.28 16.87 -10.57
CA PRO A 41 3.63 15.50 -10.95
C PRO A 41 5.14 15.28 -11.06
N GLU A 42 5.88 16.31 -11.48
CA GLU A 42 7.35 16.30 -11.60
C GLU A 42 8.02 16.14 -10.24
N ALA A 43 7.53 16.81 -9.19
CA ALA A 43 8.05 16.66 -7.85
C ALA A 43 7.84 15.23 -7.31
N LEU A 44 6.66 14.65 -7.54
CA LEU A 44 6.36 13.27 -7.15
C LEU A 44 7.25 12.27 -7.90
N ALA A 45 7.41 12.44 -9.22
CA ALA A 45 8.29 11.60 -10.03
C ALA A 45 9.77 11.69 -9.58
N GLY A 46 10.21 12.88 -9.17
CA GLY A 46 11.52 13.09 -8.55
C GLY A 46 11.69 12.29 -7.26
N LEU A 47 10.72 12.34 -6.35
CA LEU A 47 10.75 11.56 -5.10
C LEU A 47 10.77 10.04 -5.36
N ILE A 48 9.98 9.56 -6.33
CA ILE A 48 9.97 8.13 -6.71
C ILE A 48 11.36 7.72 -7.22
N THR A 49 11.96 8.53 -8.08
CA THR A 49 13.31 8.27 -8.63
C THR A 49 14.38 8.27 -7.54
N ASP A 50 14.29 9.19 -6.59
CA ASP A 50 15.20 9.24 -5.45
C ASP A 50 15.06 7.98 -4.56
N LEU A 51 13.83 7.54 -4.29
CA LEU A 51 13.57 6.31 -3.53
C LEU A 51 14.05 5.05 -4.26
N ASP A 52 13.86 4.99 -5.59
CA ASP A 52 14.30 3.86 -6.43
C ASP A 52 15.82 3.65 -6.30
N ARG A 53 16.58 4.74 -6.45
CA ARG A 53 18.04 4.74 -6.28
C ARG A 53 18.46 4.44 -4.84
N LEU A 54 17.80 5.06 -3.85
CA LEU A 54 18.16 4.91 -2.44
C LEU A 54 17.99 3.47 -1.95
N LEU A 55 16.93 2.79 -2.41
CA LEU A 55 16.59 1.44 -1.99
C LEU A 55 17.19 0.36 -2.89
N GLU A 56 17.91 0.76 -3.94
CA GLU A 56 18.39 -0.14 -5.02
C GLU A 56 17.24 -1.02 -5.53
N ASN A 57 16.07 -0.40 -5.69
CA ASN A 57 14.85 -1.07 -6.08
C ASN A 57 14.51 -0.74 -7.53
N ASP A 58 13.60 -1.51 -8.12
CA ASP A 58 12.99 -1.17 -9.41
C ASP A 58 11.48 -1.05 -9.21
N PHE A 59 11.03 0.14 -8.82
CA PHE A 59 9.61 0.44 -8.64
C PHE A 59 8.81 0.40 -9.95
N SER A 60 9.45 0.31 -11.12
CA SER A 60 8.79 0.14 -12.42
C SER A 60 8.59 -1.34 -12.78
N GLY A 61 9.43 -2.23 -12.24
CA GLY A 61 9.37 -3.68 -12.45
C GLY A 61 8.11 -4.33 -11.87
N ALA A 62 7.72 -5.48 -12.41
CA ALA A 62 6.51 -6.19 -11.99
C ALA A 62 6.57 -6.67 -10.53
N VAL A 63 7.75 -7.11 -10.07
CA VAL A 63 7.98 -7.57 -8.69
C VAL A 63 9.35 -7.07 -8.22
N PRO A 64 9.42 -5.86 -7.65
CA PRO A 64 10.66 -5.28 -7.15
C PRO A 64 11.29 -6.10 -6.01
N GLY A 65 12.58 -5.93 -5.74
CA GLY A 65 13.29 -6.57 -4.61
C GLY A 65 12.73 -6.20 -3.23
N SER A 66 12.00 -5.09 -3.13
CA SER A 66 11.30 -4.68 -1.91
C SER A 66 9.85 -5.17 -1.79
N ALA A 67 9.33 -5.91 -2.78
CA ALA A 67 7.94 -6.39 -2.73
C ALA A 67 7.76 -7.34 -1.54
N PRO A 68 6.73 -7.14 -0.68
CA PRO A 68 6.54 -7.94 0.53
C PRO A 68 5.98 -9.34 0.23
N VAL A 69 5.20 -9.48 -0.83
CA VAL A 69 4.61 -10.76 -1.24
C VAL A 69 5.48 -11.40 -2.30
N ARG A 70 6.01 -12.58 -1.98
CA ARG A 70 6.87 -13.42 -2.83
C ARG A 70 6.40 -14.86 -2.73
N ARG A 71 6.80 -15.68 -3.71
CA ARG A 71 6.60 -17.14 -3.67
C ARG A 71 7.11 -17.75 -2.35
N THR A 72 8.24 -17.28 -1.85
CA THR A 72 8.88 -17.75 -0.61
C THR A 72 8.22 -17.24 0.66
N SER A 73 7.60 -16.05 0.63
CA SER A 73 6.99 -15.43 1.80
C SER A 73 5.53 -15.87 2.01
N LEU A 74 4.86 -16.39 0.97
CA LEU A 74 3.51 -16.93 1.05
C LEU A 74 3.44 -18.18 1.93
N ARG A 75 2.65 -18.09 3.00
CA ARG A 75 2.43 -19.20 3.96
C ARG A 75 0.96 -19.57 4.02
N PHE A 76 0.67 -20.83 3.74
CA PHE A 76 -0.65 -21.41 3.96
C PHE A 76 -0.60 -22.36 5.16
N ARG A 77 -1.53 -22.17 6.11
CA ARG A 77 -1.70 -23.06 7.26
C ARG A 77 -3.01 -23.82 7.13
N PHE A 78 -2.98 -25.11 7.48
CA PHE A 78 -4.19 -25.92 7.60
C PHE A 78 -4.44 -26.33 9.06
N PRO A 79 -5.66 -26.13 9.60
CA PRO A 79 -6.74 -25.31 9.03
C PRO A 79 -6.36 -23.81 8.99
N PRO A 80 -6.94 -23.00 8.07
CA PRO A 80 -6.66 -21.58 8.00
C PRO A 80 -7.00 -20.85 9.30
N SER A 81 -6.14 -19.93 9.76
CA SER A 81 -6.36 -19.18 11.01
C SER A 81 -7.66 -18.36 11.02
N GLY A 82 -8.11 -17.88 9.86
CA GLY A 82 -9.35 -17.13 9.68
C GLY A 82 -10.63 -17.97 9.62
N LEU A 83 -10.53 -19.29 9.51
CA LEU A 83 -11.65 -20.18 9.20
C LEU A 83 -12.84 -20.04 10.17
N LEU A 84 -12.57 -20.03 11.48
CA LEU A 84 -13.62 -19.86 12.50
C LEU A 84 -14.24 -18.46 12.48
N ARG A 85 -13.46 -17.44 12.12
CA ARG A 85 -13.95 -16.06 12.00
C ARG A 85 -14.88 -15.95 10.80
N GLU A 86 -14.49 -16.50 9.66
CA GLU A 86 -15.32 -16.61 8.44
C GLU A 86 -16.64 -17.35 8.72
N ALA A 87 -16.58 -18.48 9.43
CA ALA A 87 -17.77 -19.24 9.80
C ALA A 87 -18.70 -18.47 10.75
N ARG A 88 -18.16 -17.66 11.67
CA ARG A 88 -18.98 -16.84 12.58
C ARG A 88 -19.62 -15.64 11.89
N THR A 89 -18.91 -14.97 10.98
CA THR A 89 -19.43 -13.79 10.27
C THR A 89 -20.46 -14.18 9.22
N LEU A 90 -20.14 -15.14 8.35
CA LEU A 90 -21.04 -15.57 7.27
C LEU A 90 -22.08 -16.59 7.72
N GLY A 91 -21.82 -17.30 8.83
CA GLY A 91 -22.70 -18.35 9.35
C GLY A 91 -24.05 -17.84 9.83
N LEU A 92 -24.17 -16.55 10.20
CA LEU A 92 -25.44 -15.93 10.56
C LEU A 92 -26.42 -15.93 9.38
N ALA A 93 -25.93 -15.72 8.15
CA ALA A 93 -26.76 -15.70 6.95
C ALA A 93 -26.82 -17.05 6.23
N ARG A 94 -25.73 -17.84 6.25
CA ARG A 94 -25.54 -19.03 5.38
C ARG A 94 -25.46 -20.36 6.14
N GLY A 95 -25.51 -20.33 7.48
CA GLY A 95 -25.41 -21.48 8.38
C GLY A 95 -23.95 -21.81 8.75
N PHE A 96 -23.63 -21.74 10.05
CA PHE A 96 -22.27 -21.91 10.58
C PHE A 96 -21.57 -23.19 10.08
N TRP A 97 -22.21 -24.35 10.27
CA TRP A 97 -21.61 -25.65 9.89
C TRP A 97 -21.42 -25.81 8.39
N ARG A 98 -22.28 -25.18 7.58
CA ARG A 98 -22.17 -25.20 6.11
C ARG A 98 -20.99 -24.36 5.63
N VAL A 99 -20.82 -23.15 6.18
CA VAL A 99 -19.67 -22.30 5.86
C VAL A 99 -18.38 -22.97 6.32
N LEU A 100 -18.37 -23.52 7.55
CA LEU A 100 -17.20 -24.18 8.11
C LEU A 100 -16.77 -25.40 7.29
N SER A 101 -17.68 -26.32 6.96
CA SER A 101 -17.37 -27.53 6.21
C SER A 101 -16.90 -27.20 4.79
N ARG A 102 -17.58 -26.27 4.11
CA ARG A 102 -17.19 -25.80 2.78
C ARG A 102 -15.80 -25.17 2.78
N ALA A 103 -15.55 -24.21 3.66
CA ALA A 103 -14.25 -23.53 3.72
C ALA A 103 -13.11 -24.47 4.12
N THR A 104 -13.38 -25.46 4.99
CA THR A 104 -12.41 -26.53 5.32
C THR A 104 -12.10 -27.40 4.11
N PHE A 105 -13.14 -27.81 3.36
CA PHE A 105 -12.98 -28.60 2.15
C PHE A 105 -12.19 -27.85 1.06
N GLU A 106 -12.54 -26.59 0.80
CA GLU A 106 -11.81 -25.73 -0.15
C GLU A 106 -10.34 -25.57 0.27
N ALA A 107 -10.07 -25.35 1.55
CA ALA A 107 -8.70 -25.26 2.09
C ALA A 107 -7.91 -26.58 1.93
N MET A 108 -8.57 -27.72 2.15
CA MET A 108 -7.96 -29.04 1.96
C MET A 108 -7.63 -29.29 0.48
N VAL A 109 -8.57 -29.01 -0.42
CA VAL A 109 -8.36 -29.14 -1.88
C VAL A 109 -7.21 -28.25 -2.33
N PHE A 110 -7.16 -27.01 -1.87
CA PHE A 110 -6.07 -26.08 -2.15
C PHE A 110 -4.71 -26.63 -1.67
N LEU A 111 -4.65 -27.10 -0.42
CA LEU A 111 -3.42 -27.66 0.16
C LEU A 111 -2.92 -28.86 -0.65
N VAL A 112 -3.80 -29.79 -1.01
CA VAL A 112 -3.45 -30.97 -1.82
C VAL A 112 -2.98 -30.56 -3.21
N ALA A 113 -3.66 -29.61 -3.86
CA ALA A 113 -3.30 -29.13 -5.19
C ALA A 113 -1.89 -28.49 -5.19
N VAL A 114 -1.61 -27.59 -4.24
CA VAL A 114 -0.30 -26.94 -4.10
C VAL A 114 0.80 -27.94 -3.75
N THR A 115 0.55 -28.85 -2.80
CA THR A 115 1.55 -29.83 -2.35
C THR A 115 1.92 -30.81 -3.46
N LEU A 116 0.92 -31.31 -4.19
CA LEU A 116 1.13 -32.25 -5.30
C LEU A 116 1.51 -31.56 -6.60
N ARG A 117 1.48 -30.22 -6.66
CA ARG A 117 1.64 -29.41 -7.88
C ARG A 117 0.75 -29.88 -9.03
N ARG A 118 -0.48 -30.28 -8.71
CA ARG A 118 -1.45 -30.80 -9.69
C ARG A 118 -2.63 -29.86 -9.85
N ARG A 119 -3.06 -29.70 -11.10
CA ARG A 119 -4.29 -28.97 -11.42
C ARG A 119 -5.50 -29.67 -10.80
N VAL A 120 -6.36 -28.91 -10.13
CA VAL A 120 -7.65 -29.39 -9.61
C VAL A 120 -8.74 -28.46 -10.09
N GLY A 121 -9.54 -28.91 -11.05
CA GLY A 121 -10.56 -28.08 -11.70
C GLY A 121 -9.95 -26.82 -12.34
N PRO A 122 -10.44 -25.61 -12.01
CA PRO A 122 -9.89 -24.35 -12.53
C PRO A 122 -8.58 -23.93 -11.84
N LEU A 123 -8.20 -24.54 -10.71
CA LEU A 123 -6.99 -24.18 -9.98
C LEU A 123 -5.77 -24.85 -10.60
N GLU A 124 -4.89 -24.04 -11.19
CA GLU A 124 -3.53 -24.40 -11.58
C GLU A 124 -2.55 -23.81 -10.54
N PRO A 125 -2.03 -24.61 -9.58
CA PRO A 125 -1.37 -24.08 -8.39
C PRO A 125 -0.18 -23.17 -8.67
N GLU A 126 0.72 -23.58 -9.59
CA GLU A 126 1.91 -22.81 -9.93
C GLU A 126 1.54 -21.46 -10.56
N ARG A 127 0.63 -21.50 -11.54
CA ARG A 127 0.12 -20.30 -12.20
C ARG A 127 -0.54 -19.36 -11.19
N TYR A 128 -1.40 -19.92 -10.32
CA TYR A 128 -2.10 -19.16 -9.29
C TYR A 128 -1.12 -18.48 -8.32
N LEU A 129 -0.07 -19.17 -7.87
CA LEU A 129 0.91 -18.57 -6.95
C LEU A 129 1.72 -17.44 -7.61
N ASP A 130 2.05 -17.55 -8.90
CA ASP A 130 2.66 -16.45 -9.66
C ASP A 130 1.70 -15.27 -9.87
N GLU A 131 0.41 -15.57 -10.10
CA GLU A 131 -0.62 -14.54 -10.20
C GLU A 131 -0.83 -13.82 -8.87
N VAL A 132 -0.84 -14.52 -7.73
CA VAL A 132 -0.94 -13.88 -6.40
C VAL A 132 0.16 -12.84 -6.21
N VAL A 133 1.42 -13.19 -6.54
CA VAL A 133 2.56 -12.27 -6.42
C VAL A 133 2.40 -11.07 -7.36
N ARG A 134 2.05 -11.30 -8.63
CA ARG A 134 1.91 -10.22 -9.63
C ARG A 134 0.70 -9.32 -9.41
N ASN A 135 -0.39 -9.87 -8.90
CA ASN A 135 -1.65 -9.16 -8.66
C ASN A 135 -1.70 -8.56 -7.24
N THR A 136 -0.54 -8.42 -6.60
CA THR A 136 -0.40 -7.76 -5.30
C THR A 136 -0.22 -6.26 -5.46
N ASP A 137 -1.09 -5.51 -4.83
CA ASP A 137 -1.09 -4.06 -4.74
C ASP A 137 -0.35 -3.59 -3.48
N PHE A 138 0.98 -3.49 -3.59
CA PHE A 138 1.87 -2.99 -2.54
C PHE A 138 2.37 -1.56 -2.82
N ARG A 139 2.00 -0.97 -3.98
CA ARG A 139 2.41 0.38 -4.39
C ARG A 139 1.27 1.11 -5.09
N LYS A 140 0.96 2.33 -4.63
CA LYS A 140 -0.06 3.20 -5.20
C LYS A 140 0.53 4.58 -5.47
N PHE A 141 0.37 5.03 -6.71
CA PHE A 141 0.87 6.30 -7.21
C PHE A 141 -0.31 7.22 -7.50
N ASP A 142 -0.78 7.92 -6.47
CA ASP A 142 -1.70 9.06 -6.59
C ASP A 142 -0.98 10.33 -6.08
N ASP A 143 -1.70 11.37 -5.66
CA ASP A 143 -1.09 12.57 -5.06
C ASP A 143 -0.26 12.27 -3.79
N THR A 144 -0.42 11.09 -3.20
CA THR A 144 0.33 10.59 -2.05
C THR A 144 0.84 9.18 -2.34
N LEU A 145 2.13 9.07 -2.64
CA LEU A 145 2.80 7.79 -2.79
C LEU A 145 2.56 6.92 -1.55
N ARG A 146 1.92 5.76 -1.75
CA ARG A 146 1.67 4.77 -0.70
C ARG A 146 2.38 3.48 -1.04
N LEU A 147 3.24 3.02 -0.13
CA LEU A 147 4.07 1.83 -0.33
C LEU A 147 3.99 0.90 0.87
N VAL A 148 4.07 -0.40 0.62
CA VAL A 148 4.40 -1.42 1.62
C VAL A 148 5.64 -2.17 1.12
N LEU A 149 6.73 -2.08 1.87
CA LEU A 149 8.06 -2.54 1.45
C LEU A 149 8.63 -3.51 2.47
N ASP A 150 9.32 -4.55 2.02
CA ASP A 150 10.15 -5.42 2.86
C ASP A 150 11.61 -5.02 2.75
N LEU A 151 12.10 -4.35 3.79
CA LEU A 151 13.42 -3.70 3.82
C LEU A 151 14.31 -4.30 4.89
N ASN A 152 15.61 -4.32 4.62
CA ASN A 152 16.63 -4.62 5.63
C ASN A 152 16.95 -3.39 6.49
N ASP A 153 17.77 -3.58 7.53
CA ASP A 153 18.15 -2.52 8.47
C ASP A 153 18.86 -1.33 7.80
N LEU A 154 19.72 -1.59 6.81
CA LEU A 154 20.46 -0.54 6.09
C LEU A 154 19.51 0.30 5.23
N GLN A 155 18.66 -0.36 4.44
CA GLN A 155 17.65 0.29 3.61
C GLN A 155 16.64 1.09 4.44
N ARG A 156 16.17 0.53 5.57
CA ARG A 156 15.29 1.24 6.50
C ARG A 156 15.95 2.50 7.05
N GLY A 157 17.19 2.40 7.52
CA GLY A 157 17.94 3.54 8.04
C GLY A 157 18.18 4.62 6.99
N ALA A 158 18.52 4.21 5.76
CA ALA A 158 18.69 5.11 4.63
C ALA A 158 17.38 5.85 4.29
N LEU A 159 16.26 5.13 4.23
CA LEU A 159 14.93 5.68 4.01
C LEU A 159 14.53 6.69 5.09
N GLU A 160 14.68 6.32 6.37
CA GLU A 160 14.38 7.20 7.49
C GLU A 160 15.17 8.52 7.45
N ASN A 161 16.46 8.44 7.10
CA ASN A 161 17.32 9.61 6.96
C ASN A 161 16.90 10.50 5.78
N TYR A 162 16.59 9.89 4.63
CA TYR A 162 16.11 10.60 3.44
C TYR A 162 14.80 11.35 3.75
N LEU A 163 13.84 10.68 4.38
CA LEU A 163 12.54 11.26 4.74
C LEU A 163 12.70 12.40 5.76
N ARG A 164 13.51 12.21 6.80
CA ARG A 164 13.78 13.25 7.79
C ARG A 164 14.44 14.47 7.19
N LYS A 165 15.40 14.28 6.28
CA LYS A 165 16.05 15.38 5.57
C LYS A 165 15.06 16.13 4.68
N GLY A 166 14.26 15.41 3.89
CA GLY A 166 13.26 16.03 3.03
C GLY A 166 12.18 16.80 3.80
N GLU A 167 11.77 16.33 4.98
CA GLU A 167 10.88 17.07 5.87
C GLU A 167 11.54 18.34 6.45
N ALA A 168 12.80 18.24 6.89
CA ALA A 168 13.55 19.39 7.42
C ALA A 168 13.76 20.48 6.37
N ASP A 169 13.96 20.08 5.11
CA ASP A 169 14.13 20.97 3.96
C ASP A 169 12.78 21.45 3.37
N ASP A 170 11.64 21.14 4.01
CA ASP A 170 10.26 21.42 3.53
C ASP A 170 9.99 20.96 2.08
N ARG A 171 10.65 19.87 1.65
CA ARG A 171 10.48 19.27 0.32
C ARG A 171 9.31 18.28 0.26
N LEU A 172 9.02 17.61 1.38
CA LEU A 172 8.04 16.53 1.44
C LEU A 172 7.39 16.44 2.82
N VAL A 173 6.23 15.79 2.86
CA VAL A 173 5.56 15.31 4.08
C VAL A 173 5.43 13.80 3.95
N TYR A 174 5.73 13.08 5.02
CA TYR A 174 5.62 11.63 5.05
C TYR A 174 4.97 11.15 6.33
N GLY A 175 4.52 9.90 6.32
CA GLY A 175 4.16 9.15 7.51
C GLY A 175 4.59 7.70 7.33
N MET A 176 5.13 7.10 8.38
CA MET A 176 5.72 5.78 8.30
C MET A 176 5.30 4.90 9.48
N HIS A 177 5.07 3.62 9.21
CA HIS A 177 4.85 2.60 10.25
C HIS A 177 5.66 1.35 9.92
N VAL A 178 6.29 0.76 10.94
CA VAL A 178 7.12 -0.45 10.79
C VAL A 178 6.46 -1.62 11.51
N SER A 179 6.45 -2.77 10.85
CA SER A 179 5.90 -4.02 11.35
C SER A 179 6.76 -5.22 10.95
N ARG A 180 6.50 -6.39 11.56
CA ARG A 180 7.27 -7.63 11.27
C ARG A 180 6.61 -8.52 10.22
N SER A 181 5.45 -8.13 9.72
CA SER A 181 4.68 -8.88 8.74
C SER A 181 3.69 -7.98 8.02
N ALA A 182 3.35 -8.33 6.80
CA ALA A 182 2.28 -7.71 6.03
C ALA A 182 0.99 -8.54 6.12
N LEU A 183 -0.14 -7.87 6.05
CA LEU A 183 -1.47 -8.45 5.95
C LEU A 183 -1.94 -8.34 4.51
N MET A 184 -2.49 -9.42 3.99
CA MET A 184 -3.06 -9.47 2.65
C MET A 184 -4.58 -9.59 2.73
N THR A 185 -5.28 -8.85 1.88
CA THR A 185 -6.73 -8.96 1.69
C THR A 185 -6.98 -9.32 0.23
N CYS A 186 -7.51 -10.51 -0.03
CA CYS A 186 -7.77 -10.96 -1.40
C CYS A 186 -9.21 -10.65 -1.80
N LEU A 187 -9.35 -10.01 -2.95
CA LEU A 187 -10.61 -9.84 -3.66
C LEU A 187 -10.58 -10.77 -4.87
N VAL A 188 -11.36 -11.84 -4.84
CA VAL A 188 -11.32 -12.91 -5.84
C VAL A 188 -12.66 -12.97 -6.58
N PHE A 189 -12.66 -12.60 -7.86
CA PHE A 189 -13.81 -12.74 -8.74
C PHE A 189 -13.76 -14.05 -9.53
N SER A 190 -12.60 -14.36 -10.11
CA SER A 190 -12.34 -15.61 -10.83
C SER A 190 -10.86 -15.98 -10.76
N ILE A 191 -10.58 -17.22 -10.36
CA ILE A 191 -9.22 -17.80 -10.40
C ILE A 191 -8.89 -18.24 -11.83
N GLU A 192 -9.87 -18.76 -12.57
CA GLU A 192 -9.67 -19.28 -13.92
C GLU A 192 -9.23 -18.21 -14.92
N GLU A 193 -9.87 -17.03 -14.84
CA GLU A 193 -9.62 -15.87 -15.70
C GLU A 193 -8.63 -14.88 -15.08
N SER A 194 -7.94 -15.28 -14.02
CA SER A 194 -6.95 -14.45 -13.31
C SER A 194 -7.52 -13.10 -12.80
N ARG A 195 -8.83 -13.02 -12.57
CA ARG A 195 -9.54 -11.84 -12.03
C ARG A 195 -9.55 -11.85 -10.51
N HIS A 196 -8.40 -11.58 -9.93
CA HIS A 196 -8.21 -11.47 -8.49
C HIS A 196 -7.12 -10.45 -8.19
N VAL A 197 -7.33 -9.66 -7.14
CA VAL A 197 -6.41 -8.59 -6.69
C VAL A 197 -6.15 -8.77 -5.20
N HIS A 198 -4.92 -8.51 -4.78
CA HIS A 198 -4.49 -8.65 -3.39
C HIS A 198 -4.01 -7.32 -2.84
N PHE A 199 -4.78 -6.74 -1.93
CA PHE A 199 -4.35 -5.54 -1.22
C PHE A 199 -3.41 -5.91 -0.08
N VAL A 200 -2.31 -5.17 0.05
CA VAL A 200 -1.33 -5.39 1.11
C VAL A 200 -1.24 -4.19 2.04
N ASP A 201 -1.16 -4.47 3.34
CA ASP A 201 -0.96 -3.49 4.40
C ASP A 201 0.04 -4.01 5.45
N GLY A 202 0.68 -3.13 6.21
CA GLY A 202 1.53 -3.53 7.35
C GLY A 202 0.71 -4.05 8.53
N ALA A 203 1.22 -5.05 9.25
CA ALA A 203 0.55 -5.54 10.46
C ALA A 203 0.61 -4.50 11.60
N GLY A 204 -0.27 -4.69 12.59
CA GLY A 204 -0.32 -3.81 13.77
C GLY A 204 -0.87 -2.41 13.49
N GLY A 205 -1.53 -2.21 12.35
CA GLY A 205 -2.23 -0.97 11.99
C GLY A 205 -1.73 -0.29 10.71
N GLY A 206 -0.60 -0.72 10.15
CA GLY A 206 -0.20 -0.42 8.77
C GLY A 206 -0.45 1.02 8.33
N PHE A 207 -1.21 1.19 7.25
CA PHE A 207 -1.59 2.48 6.68
C PHE A 207 -2.35 3.35 7.67
N SER A 208 -3.12 2.79 8.60
CA SER A 208 -3.80 3.60 9.62
C SER A 208 -2.82 4.28 10.56
N ARG A 209 -1.68 3.65 10.88
CA ARG A 209 -0.62 4.27 11.70
C ARG A 209 0.24 5.22 10.89
N ALA A 210 0.59 4.85 9.66
CA ALA A 210 1.32 5.72 8.74
C ALA A 210 0.53 7.01 8.43
N ALA A 211 -0.79 6.91 8.25
CA ALA A 211 -1.67 8.07 8.04
C ALA A 211 -1.70 9.00 9.25
N ARG A 212 -1.75 8.46 10.47
CA ARG A 212 -1.68 9.30 11.69
C ARG A 212 -0.35 10.06 11.79
N ASP A 213 0.77 9.40 11.49
CA ASP A 213 2.09 10.06 11.45
C ASP A 213 2.14 11.13 10.35
N PHE A 214 1.60 10.82 9.17
CA PHE A 214 1.48 11.74 8.04
C PHE A 214 0.66 12.99 8.38
N ASP A 215 -0.51 12.83 9.02
CA ASP A 215 -1.40 13.92 9.38
C ASP A 215 -0.75 14.86 10.41
N VAL A 216 -0.08 14.30 11.42
CA VAL A 216 0.64 15.08 12.44
C VAL A 216 1.74 15.94 11.80
N ARG A 217 2.53 15.35 10.90
CA ARG A 217 3.62 16.04 10.19
C ARG A 217 3.10 17.05 9.18
N GLY A 218 2.01 16.73 8.49
CA GLY A 218 1.33 17.64 7.57
C GLY A 218 0.78 18.88 8.27
N ALA A 219 0.16 18.71 9.44
CA ALA A 219 -0.29 19.83 10.26
C ALA A 219 0.88 20.71 10.73
N ALA A 220 2.00 20.09 11.14
CA ALA A 220 3.20 20.82 11.53
C ALA A 220 3.82 21.60 10.36
N ALA A 221 3.85 21.01 9.16
CA ALA A 221 4.37 21.66 7.96
C ALA A 221 3.51 22.87 7.54
N LEU A 222 2.18 22.73 7.58
CA LEU A 222 1.25 23.83 7.34
C LEU A 222 1.47 24.99 8.33
N ALA A 223 1.59 24.68 9.63
CA ALA A 223 1.84 25.68 10.67
C ALA A 223 3.17 26.43 10.46
N ARG A 224 4.25 25.73 10.06
CA ARG A 224 5.54 26.35 9.73
C ARG A 224 5.39 27.37 8.60
N ARG A 225 4.71 27.00 7.51
CA ARG A 225 4.50 27.89 6.33
C ARG A 225 3.68 29.13 6.67
N SER A 226 2.66 29.00 7.51
CA SER A 226 1.86 30.14 7.98
C SER A 226 2.63 31.11 8.90
N ALA A 227 3.75 30.67 9.48
CA ALA A 227 4.57 31.49 10.38
C ALA A 227 5.73 32.21 9.65
N LEU A 228 6.04 31.88 8.39
CA LEU A 228 7.04 32.60 7.61
C LEU A 228 6.45 33.95 7.14
N PRO A 229 7.11 35.10 7.42
CA PRO A 229 6.66 36.38 6.90
C PRO A 229 6.72 36.39 5.36
N GLU A 230 5.70 36.96 4.70
CA GLU A 230 5.70 37.17 3.24
C GLU A 230 6.83 38.13 2.84
N THR A 231 8.05 37.62 2.65
CA THR A 231 9.12 38.39 2.03
C THR A 231 8.98 38.26 0.52
N GLY A 232 8.40 39.28 -0.13
CA GLY A 232 8.56 39.49 -1.57
C GLY A 232 7.30 39.73 -2.40
N LYS A 233 6.46 40.70 -2.03
CA LYS A 233 5.79 41.51 -3.07
C LYS A 233 6.71 42.68 -3.39
N GLY A 234 7.45 42.58 -4.49
CA GLY A 234 8.27 43.66 -5.00
C GLY A 234 7.43 44.93 -5.19
N GLU A 235 7.87 46.02 -4.58
CA GLU A 235 7.38 47.36 -4.87
C GLU A 235 7.62 47.68 -6.35
N PRO A 236 6.64 48.21 -7.08
CA PRO A 236 6.91 48.82 -8.37
C PRO A 236 7.70 50.12 -8.13
N GLY A 237 8.95 50.13 -8.56
CA GLY A 237 9.82 51.29 -8.50
C GLY A 237 9.19 52.50 -9.20
N ASP A 238 9.02 53.56 -8.42
CA ASP A 238 8.64 54.90 -8.87
C ASP A 238 9.77 55.49 -9.73
N SER A 239 9.63 55.41 -11.06
CA SER A 239 10.51 56.11 -11.99
C SER A 239 10.04 57.56 -12.16
N GLY A 240 10.52 58.43 -11.27
CA GLY A 240 10.41 59.88 -11.38
C GLY A 240 11.25 60.46 -12.55
N LYS A 241 10.53 61.15 -13.45
CA LYS A 241 10.91 62.23 -14.38
C LYS A 241 12.37 62.73 -14.45
N ALA A 242 12.88 62.83 -15.69
CA ALA A 242 13.67 63.96 -16.20
C ALA A 242 13.35 64.12 -17.70
N ALA A 243 12.56 65.11 -18.14
CA ALA A 243 12.94 66.50 -18.41
C ALA A 243 14.04 66.63 -19.49
N GLY A 244 13.63 66.92 -20.73
CA GLY A 244 14.51 67.27 -21.84
C GLY A 244 13.73 67.95 -22.98
N ARG A 245 13.53 69.27 -22.84
CA ARG A 245 12.95 70.16 -23.87
C ARG A 245 14.08 70.64 -24.81
N ARG A 246 13.78 70.61 -26.11
CA ARG A 246 14.24 71.43 -27.26
C ARG A 246 15.49 72.32 -27.10
N GLY A 247 16.38 72.18 -28.06
CA GLY A 247 17.39 73.14 -28.51
C GLY A 247 18.05 72.60 -29.76
#